data_AF-A0AA41SFZ0-F1
#
_entry.id   AF-A0AA41SFZ0-F1
#
_cell.length_a   1.000
_cell.length_b   1.000
_cell.length_c   1.000
_cell.angle_alpha   90.00
_cell.angle_beta   90.00
_cell.angle_gamma   90.00
#
_symmetry.space_group_name_H-M   'P 1'
#
loop_
_entity.id
_entity.type
_entity.pdbx_description
1 polymer ?
#
loop_
_entity_poly.entity_id
_entity_poly.type
_entity_poly.pdbx_seq_one_letter_code
_entity_poly.pdbx_strand_id
1 'polypeptide(L)'
;IREEFIKELELLKPLLGCQSASKGNIRSISANTGDSCSSFSSPSTTFSNAETVCILNIHVAATQSFPSRVLSFIHDMPCGSGVSHINVADSTSEYSRHSYQDIHISARLMDEFMELACENTKQDVETCGILGAFLKDSIFYVTTLIIPKQEATSSSCLARNEEEIFAIQDEHSLFSLGWIHTHPSQTCFMSSIDLHTQFSYQVMLPEAVAVVMAPTDPARNYGIFRLSNPGGINVIRECDERGFHSHGEPSDGSPIYEECSNVYINPNLRLEIFDLR
;
A
#
# COMPACT_ATOMS: atom_id res chain seq x y z
N ILE A 1 2.86 -11.46 28.08
CA ILE A 1 2.63 -10.96 26.70
C ILE A 1 3.32 -11.83 25.62
N ARG A 2 4.62 -11.71 25.28
CA ARG A 2 5.21 -12.49 24.15
C ARG A 2 5.25 -14.01 24.36
N GLU A 3 5.35 -14.47 25.61
CA GLU A 3 5.39 -15.90 25.99
C GLU A 3 4.01 -16.55 26.22
N GLU A 4 2.94 -15.77 26.34
CA GLU A 4 1.58 -16.32 26.52
C GLU A 4 0.92 -16.67 25.18
N PHE A 5 1.22 -15.88 24.14
CA PHE A 5 0.69 -16.08 22.78
C PHE A 5 1.14 -17.41 22.13
N ILE A 6 2.32 -17.93 22.51
CA ILE A 6 2.83 -19.20 21.99
C ILE A 6 2.02 -20.40 22.53
N LYS A 7 1.51 -20.32 23.76
CA LYS A 7 0.67 -21.38 24.34
C LYS A 7 -0.72 -21.46 23.70
N GLU A 8 -1.27 -20.32 23.28
CA GLU A 8 -2.59 -20.26 22.63
C GLU A 8 -2.57 -20.87 21.22
N LEU A 9 -1.46 -20.70 20.48
CA LEU A 9 -1.26 -21.31 19.16
C LEU A 9 -1.03 -22.84 19.21
N GLU A 10 -0.55 -23.40 20.32
CA GLU A 10 -0.43 -24.87 20.46
C GLU A 10 -1.77 -25.57 20.75
N LEU A 11 -2.73 -24.86 21.36
CA LEU A 11 -4.06 -25.38 21.69
C LEU A 11 -4.98 -25.58 20.48
N LEU A 12 -4.67 -24.96 19.34
CA LEU A 12 -5.46 -25.06 18.08
C LEU A 12 -5.03 -26.19 17.14
N LYS A 13 -3.92 -26.88 17.43
CA LYS A 13 -3.41 -28.00 16.62
C LYS A 13 -4.37 -29.21 16.41
N PRO A 14 -5.38 -29.50 17.26
CA PRO A 14 -6.26 -30.66 17.04
C PRO A 14 -7.36 -30.51 15.96
N LEU A 15 -7.61 -29.31 15.43
CA LEU A 15 -8.78 -29.06 14.55
C LEU A 15 -8.54 -29.30 13.05
N LEU A 16 -7.34 -29.69 12.64
CA LEU A 16 -7.03 -30.12 11.27
C LEU A 16 -6.68 -31.61 11.28
N GLY A 17 -7.67 -32.44 10.93
CA GLY A 17 -7.56 -33.90 10.97
C GLY A 17 -6.52 -34.44 9.98
N CYS A 18 -5.67 -35.34 10.45
CA CYS A 18 -4.68 -36.05 9.65
C CYS A 18 -5.29 -36.83 8.47
N GLN A 19 -4.58 -36.84 7.34
CA GLN A 19 -4.33 -38.09 6.62
C GLN A 19 -2.82 -38.33 6.53
N SER A 20 -2.42 -39.59 6.54
CA SER A 20 -1.07 -40.05 6.88
C SER A 20 -0.46 -40.95 5.80
N ALA A 21 0.87 -41.07 5.85
CA ALA A 21 1.78 -42.02 5.17
C ALA A 21 2.64 -41.40 4.04
N SER A 22 3.90 -41.83 3.83
CA SER A 22 4.66 -42.94 4.44
C SER A 22 6.14 -42.59 4.68
N LYS A 23 6.80 -43.34 5.57
CA LYS A 23 8.24 -43.20 5.88
C LYS A 23 9.10 -43.86 4.78
N GLY A 24 10.19 -43.19 4.41
CA GLY A 24 11.35 -43.79 3.73
C GLY A 24 12.63 -43.19 4.33
N ASN A 25 13.60 -44.02 4.70
CA ASN A 25 14.80 -43.65 5.46
C ASN A 25 16.05 -44.29 4.81
N ILE A 26 17.26 -43.96 5.29
CA ILE A 26 18.53 -44.72 5.21
C ILE A 26 19.64 -44.23 4.24
N ARG A 27 20.68 -43.63 4.88
CA ARG A 27 22.16 -43.72 4.69
C ARG A 27 22.93 -43.03 3.54
N SER A 28 23.83 -42.18 4.03
CA SER A 28 25.23 -41.92 3.63
C SER A 28 26.01 -43.04 2.91
N ILE A 29 26.86 -42.63 1.95
CA ILE A 29 28.17 -43.23 1.63
C ILE A 29 29.20 -42.10 1.38
N SER A 30 30.46 -42.34 1.74
CA SER A 30 31.63 -41.47 1.55
C SER A 30 32.65 -42.16 0.63
N ALA A 31 33.44 -41.40 -0.15
CA ALA A 31 34.93 -41.48 -0.16
C ALA A 31 35.60 -40.82 -1.40
N ASN A 32 36.61 -39.96 -1.12
CA ASN A 32 37.90 -39.81 -1.82
C ASN A 32 37.93 -39.32 -3.30
N THR A 33 39.03 -38.78 -3.86
CA THR A 33 40.47 -38.94 -3.54
C THR A 33 41.35 -37.77 -4.05
N GLY A 34 42.45 -37.46 -3.34
CA GLY A 34 43.68 -36.76 -3.80
C GLY A 34 43.58 -35.26 -4.14
N ASP A 35 44.65 -34.45 -4.16
CA ASP A 35 46.05 -34.55 -3.66
C ASP A 35 46.75 -33.18 -3.91
N SER A 36 47.85 -32.72 -3.28
CA SER A 36 48.67 -33.22 -2.15
C SER A 36 49.47 -32.03 -1.50
N CYS A 37 50.24 -32.30 -0.44
CA CYS A 37 51.43 -31.57 0.09
C CYS A 37 51.49 -30.00 0.11
N SER A 38 51.52 -29.36 1.29
CA SER A 38 52.73 -29.02 2.10
C SER A 38 53.48 -27.73 1.63
N SER A 39 54.03 -26.79 2.44
CA SER A 39 54.34 -26.74 3.88
C SER A 39 54.61 -25.28 4.38
N PHE A 40 54.72 -25.12 5.72
CA PHE A 40 55.59 -24.18 6.47
C PHE A 40 55.29 -22.65 6.64
N SER A 41 55.02 -22.32 7.92
CA SER A 41 55.55 -21.21 8.76
C SER A 41 55.37 -19.72 8.42
N SER A 42 54.72 -19.01 9.34
CA SER A 42 54.80 -17.55 9.61
C SER A 42 56.24 -17.11 10.03
N PRO A 43 56.62 -15.82 9.92
CA PRO A 43 56.21 -14.83 10.95
C PRO A 43 56.03 -13.34 10.50
N SER A 44 55.26 -12.61 11.32
CA SER A 44 55.38 -11.20 11.78
C SER A 44 55.89 -10.04 10.90
N THR A 45 55.20 -8.88 11.06
CA THR A 45 55.71 -7.47 11.18
C THR A 45 55.30 -6.45 10.09
N THR A 46 54.23 -5.71 10.40
CA THR A 46 54.01 -4.23 10.34
C THR A 46 54.50 -3.31 9.18
N PHE A 47 53.66 -2.28 8.90
CA PHE A 47 53.86 -0.97 8.22
C PHE A 47 53.37 -0.75 6.75
N SER A 48 52.18 -0.12 6.68
CA SER A 48 51.79 1.07 5.87
C SER A 48 51.64 1.10 4.34
N ASN A 49 50.49 1.68 3.95
CA ASN A 49 50.15 2.42 2.73
C ASN A 49 50.22 1.75 1.35
N ALA A 50 49.04 1.41 0.81
CA ALA A 50 48.64 1.75 -0.58
C ALA A 50 47.10 1.68 -0.73
N GLU A 51 46.57 2.45 -1.67
CA GLU A 51 45.14 2.51 -2.02
C GLU A 51 44.67 1.23 -2.73
N THR A 52 43.42 0.80 -2.52
CA THR A 52 42.59 0.14 -3.56
C THR A 52 41.11 0.21 -3.19
N VAL A 53 40.34 0.78 -4.12
CA VAL A 53 38.89 0.67 -4.35
C VAL A 53 38.14 -0.39 -3.52
N CYS A 54 37.30 0.08 -2.59
CA CYS A 54 36.25 -0.75 -1.99
C CYS A 54 34.93 -0.54 -2.76
N ILE A 55 34.42 -1.62 -3.36
CA ILE A 55 33.12 -1.65 -4.05
C ILE A 55 32.01 -1.41 -3.02
N LEU A 56 31.27 -0.32 -3.17
CA LEU A 56 30.15 0.02 -2.29
C LEU A 56 28.91 -0.81 -2.68
N ASN A 57 28.76 -1.99 -2.10
CA ASN A 57 27.53 -2.77 -2.20
C ASN A 57 26.42 -2.09 -1.38
N ILE A 58 25.62 -1.25 -2.03
CA ILE A 58 24.43 -0.63 -1.42
C ILE A 58 23.35 -1.71 -1.23
N HIS A 59 23.15 -2.13 0.01
CA HIS A 59 22.02 -2.98 0.39
C HIS A 59 20.76 -2.13 0.57
N VAL A 60 19.99 -1.93 -0.51
CA VAL A 60 18.66 -1.31 -0.41
C VAL A 60 17.69 -2.34 0.17
N ALA A 61 17.59 -2.39 1.50
CA ALA A 61 16.56 -3.15 2.19
C ALA A 61 15.22 -2.43 2.07
N ALA A 62 14.46 -2.76 1.02
CA ALA A 62 13.08 -2.29 0.84
C ALA A 62 12.16 -2.89 1.92
N THR A 63 12.12 -2.25 3.09
CA THR A 63 11.14 -2.52 4.14
C THR A 63 9.77 -2.05 3.68
N GLN A 64 8.96 -2.98 3.19
CA GLN A 64 7.51 -2.80 3.03
C GLN A 64 6.89 -2.55 4.41
N SER A 65 6.68 -1.28 4.77
CA SER A 65 5.74 -0.91 5.82
C SER A 65 4.36 -0.79 5.20
N PHE A 66 3.58 -1.87 5.31
CA PHE A 66 2.12 -1.79 5.23
C PHE A 66 1.63 -0.81 6.30
N PRO A 67 0.53 -0.07 6.07
CA PRO A 67 -0.10 0.67 7.15
C PRO A 67 -0.47 -0.30 8.28
N SER A 68 -0.14 0.09 9.51
CA SER A 68 -0.27 -0.81 10.65
C SER A 68 -1.75 -1.16 10.86
N ARG A 69 -2.09 -2.46 10.87
CA ARG A 69 -3.47 -2.93 11.18
C ARG A 69 -3.84 -2.60 12.64
N VAL A 70 -4.31 -1.39 12.87
CA VAL A 70 -4.80 -0.92 14.18
C VAL A 70 -6.32 -0.79 14.14
N LEU A 71 -6.96 -1.76 14.82
CA LEU A 71 -8.33 -1.73 15.36
C LEU A 71 -9.44 -1.10 14.49
N SER A 72 -10.18 -1.96 13.79
CA SER A 72 -11.54 -1.67 13.32
C SER A 72 -12.47 -1.39 14.52
N PHE A 73 -12.93 -0.14 14.68
CA PHE A 73 -14.01 0.16 15.60
C PHE A 73 -15.36 -0.21 14.97
N ILE A 74 -16.14 -1.00 15.71
CA ILE A 74 -17.51 -1.35 15.36
C ILE A 74 -18.38 -0.11 15.58
N HIS A 75 -18.81 0.53 14.51
CA HIS A 75 -19.98 1.41 14.55
C HIS A 75 -21.16 0.65 13.94
N ASP A 76 -22.01 0.07 14.80
CA ASP A 76 -23.23 -0.60 14.36
C ASP A 76 -24.13 0.40 13.62
N MET A 77 -24.35 0.16 12.33
CA MET A 77 -25.34 0.88 11.54
C MET A 77 -26.75 0.46 11.98
N PRO A 78 -27.66 1.39 12.33
CA PRO A 78 -29.02 1.04 12.72
C PRO A 78 -29.78 0.49 11.49
N CYS A 79 -29.99 -0.82 11.47
CA CYS A 79 -30.72 -1.50 10.41
C CYS A 79 -32.20 -1.06 10.39
N GLY A 80 -32.57 -0.27 9.37
CA GLY A 80 -33.95 0.13 9.13
C GLY A 80 -34.84 -1.08 8.85
N SER A 81 -35.92 -1.23 9.62
CA SER A 81 -36.81 -2.40 9.52
C SER A 81 -37.59 -2.43 8.20
N GLY A 82 -37.41 -3.52 7.44
CA GLY A 82 -38.18 -3.83 6.23
C GLY A 82 -38.43 -5.33 6.12
N VAL A 83 -39.42 -5.85 6.85
CA VAL A 83 -39.81 -7.27 6.77
C VAL A 83 -40.67 -7.50 5.54
N SER A 84 -40.20 -8.30 4.58
CA SER A 84 -41.07 -8.93 3.58
C SER A 84 -40.65 -10.37 3.29
N HIS A 85 -41.61 -11.26 3.46
CA HIS A 85 -41.57 -12.71 3.41
C HIS A 85 -40.76 -13.36 2.27
N ILE A 86 -40.12 -14.47 2.63
CA ILE A 86 -39.43 -15.41 1.72
C ILE A 86 -40.40 -15.97 0.68
N ASN A 87 -39.96 -16.00 -0.58
CA ASN A 87 -40.38 -16.99 -1.57
C ASN A 87 -39.12 -17.61 -2.22
N VAL A 88 -39.10 -18.93 -2.35
CA VAL A 88 -37.96 -19.68 -2.90
C VAL A 88 -38.25 -20.06 -4.36
N ALA A 89 -37.52 -19.49 -5.32
CA ALA A 89 -37.28 -20.11 -6.63
C ALA A 89 -36.17 -19.38 -7.44
N ASP A 90 -35.14 -20.17 -7.79
CA ASP A 90 -34.40 -20.18 -9.07
C ASP A 90 -33.64 -18.92 -9.60
N SER A 91 -32.32 -18.97 -9.44
CA SER A 91 -31.30 -18.79 -10.48
C SER A 91 -31.41 -17.69 -11.55
N THR A 92 -31.18 -16.43 -11.17
CA THR A 92 -30.17 -15.58 -11.85
C THR A 92 -29.59 -14.62 -10.84
N SER A 93 -28.30 -14.77 -10.49
CA SER A 93 -27.59 -13.75 -9.73
C SER A 93 -27.37 -12.53 -10.63
N GLU A 94 -28.24 -11.52 -10.50
CA GLU A 94 -27.87 -10.17 -10.91
C GLU A 94 -26.54 -9.84 -10.24
N TYR A 95 -25.49 -9.66 -11.05
CA TYR A 95 -24.31 -8.95 -10.61
C TYR A 95 -24.77 -7.53 -10.30
N SER A 96 -25.09 -7.26 -9.03
CA SER A 96 -25.23 -5.91 -8.53
C SER A 96 -23.95 -5.18 -8.91
N ARG A 97 -24.04 -4.25 -9.88
CA ARG A 97 -22.96 -3.28 -10.09
C ARG A 97 -22.75 -2.63 -8.73
N HIS A 98 -21.65 -2.92 -8.08
CA HIS A 98 -21.28 -2.27 -6.83
C HIS A 98 -21.06 -0.80 -7.18
N SER A 99 -22.11 0.00 -7.03
CA SER A 99 -22.04 1.45 -7.16
C SER A 99 -21.25 1.94 -5.95
N TYR A 100 -19.98 2.27 -6.18
CA TYR A 100 -19.19 3.00 -5.20
C TYR A 100 -19.91 4.30 -4.83
N GLN A 101 -19.80 4.69 -3.57
CA GLN A 101 -20.38 5.95 -3.10
C GLN A 101 -19.70 7.12 -3.84
N ASP A 102 -20.47 8.18 -4.12
CA ASP A 102 -19.92 9.36 -4.79
C ASP A 102 -18.92 10.07 -3.87
N ILE A 103 -17.85 10.61 -4.44
CA ILE A 103 -16.76 11.29 -3.73
C ILE A 103 -16.68 12.71 -4.26
N HIS A 104 -16.87 13.71 -3.40
CA HIS A 104 -16.64 15.11 -3.73
C HIS A 104 -15.31 15.58 -3.15
N ILE A 105 -14.44 16.10 -4.01
CA ILE A 105 -13.12 16.62 -3.63
C ILE A 105 -13.11 18.15 -3.75
N SER A 106 -12.52 18.85 -2.78
CA SER A 106 -12.35 20.31 -2.89
C SER A 106 -11.52 20.67 -4.13
N ALA A 107 -12.00 21.61 -4.93
CA ALA A 107 -11.28 22.10 -6.12
C ALA A 107 -9.91 22.72 -5.80
N ARG A 108 -9.62 23.04 -4.54
CA ARG A 108 -8.32 23.54 -4.08
C ARG A 108 -7.31 22.44 -3.77
N LEU A 109 -7.72 21.17 -3.64
CA LEU A 109 -6.86 20.08 -3.16
C LEU A 109 -5.55 19.98 -3.94
N MET A 110 -5.66 19.92 -5.27
CA MET A 110 -4.52 19.72 -6.16
C MET A 110 -3.54 20.90 -6.13
N ASP A 111 -4.05 22.13 -6.19
CA ASP A 111 -3.21 23.34 -6.24
C ASP A 111 -2.48 23.60 -4.92
N GLU A 112 -3.19 23.49 -3.78
CA GLU A 112 -2.60 23.70 -2.44
C GLU A 112 -1.59 22.60 -2.11
N PHE A 113 -1.86 21.35 -2.50
CA PHE A 113 -0.90 20.25 -2.36
C PHE A 113 0.37 20.50 -3.18
N MET A 114 0.24 20.98 -4.43
CA MET A 114 1.39 21.32 -5.26
C MET A 114 2.20 22.50 -4.73
N GLU A 115 1.56 23.47 -4.05
CA GLU A 115 2.27 24.54 -3.33
C GLU A 115 3.12 23.96 -2.18
N LEU A 116 2.55 23.05 -1.38
CA LEU A 116 3.23 22.39 -0.26
C LEU A 116 4.36 21.43 -0.70
N ALA A 117 4.20 20.80 -1.86
CA ALA A 117 5.18 19.89 -2.47
C ALA A 117 6.22 20.60 -3.37
N CYS A 118 6.11 21.92 -3.56
CA CYS A 118 6.83 22.68 -4.58
C CYS A 118 8.37 22.54 -4.51
N GLU A 119 8.96 22.64 -3.31
CA GLU A 119 10.43 22.55 -3.14
C GLU A 119 10.97 21.14 -3.37
N ASN A 120 10.25 20.10 -2.94
CA ASN A 120 10.61 18.70 -3.20
C ASN A 120 10.48 18.39 -4.70
N THR A 121 9.39 18.83 -5.32
CA THR A 121 9.12 18.64 -6.76
C THR A 121 10.22 19.27 -7.62
N LYS A 122 10.72 20.46 -7.27
CA LYS A 122 11.87 21.10 -7.96
C LYS A 122 13.18 20.31 -7.83
N GLN A 123 13.31 19.49 -6.78
CA GLN A 123 14.48 18.67 -6.50
C GLN A 123 14.36 17.23 -7.04
N ASP A 124 13.32 16.94 -7.82
CA ASP A 124 12.96 15.58 -8.27
C ASP A 124 12.76 14.64 -7.08
N VAL A 125 12.06 15.10 -6.05
CA VAL A 125 11.68 14.31 -4.87
C VAL A 125 10.16 14.28 -4.76
N GLU A 126 9.60 13.08 -4.63
CA GLU A 126 8.17 12.90 -4.42
C GLU A 126 7.71 13.51 -3.09
N THR A 127 6.41 13.73 -2.96
CA THR A 127 5.77 14.10 -1.70
C THR A 127 4.40 13.45 -1.67
N CYS A 128 3.95 12.99 -0.50
CA CYS A 128 2.61 12.47 -0.30
C CYS A 128 1.83 13.24 0.77
N GLY A 129 0.50 13.12 0.69
CA GLY A 129 -0.47 13.58 1.67
C GLY A 129 -1.65 12.61 1.78
N ILE A 130 -2.31 12.59 2.92
CA ILE A 130 -3.45 11.70 3.23
C ILE A 130 -4.75 12.50 3.13
N LEU A 131 -5.77 11.89 2.52
CA LEU A 131 -7.08 12.49 2.27
C LEU A 131 -8.07 12.10 3.37
N GLY A 132 -8.40 13.07 4.23
CA GLY A 132 -9.46 12.94 5.22
C GLY A 132 -10.81 13.39 4.66
N ALA A 133 -11.84 12.56 4.86
CA ALA A 133 -13.19 12.83 4.39
C ALA A 133 -14.25 12.53 5.46
N PHE A 134 -15.35 13.29 5.46
CA PHE A 134 -16.56 12.88 6.19
C PHE A 134 -17.57 12.24 5.24
N LEU A 135 -18.40 11.34 5.77
CA LEU A 135 -19.49 10.70 5.04
C LEU A 135 -20.82 11.40 5.40
N LYS A 136 -21.58 11.84 4.40
CA LYS A 136 -22.92 12.41 4.60
C LYS A 136 -23.84 12.05 3.44
N ASP A 137 -25.07 11.65 3.74
CA ASP A 137 -26.10 11.31 2.74
C ASP A 137 -25.61 10.29 1.68
N SER A 138 -24.78 9.32 2.12
CA SER A 138 -24.09 8.32 1.28
C SER A 138 -23.10 8.89 0.25
N ILE A 139 -22.56 10.07 0.50
CA ILE A 139 -21.53 10.76 -0.30
C ILE A 139 -20.34 11.08 0.61
N PHE A 140 -19.12 10.75 0.15
CA PHE A 140 -17.89 11.16 0.82
C PHE A 140 -17.48 12.56 0.40
N TYR A 141 -17.04 13.38 1.35
CA TYR A 141 -16.58 14.75 1.12
C TYR A 141 -15.15 14.90 1.62
N VAL A 142 -14.18 14.95 0.70
CA VAL A 142 -12.76 15.22 1.03
C VAL A 142 -12.60 16.69 1.35
N THR A 143 -12.42 16.97 2.64
CA THR A 143 -12.25 18.32 3.18
C THR A 143 -10.95 18.51 3.94
N THR A 144 -10.14 17.46 4.10
CA THR A 144 -8.91 17.52 4.89
C THR A 144 -7.74 16.90 4.12
N LEU A 145 -6.63 17.63 4.07
CA LEU A 145 -5.35 17.16 3.55
C LEU A 145 -4.33 17.15 4.70
N ILE A 146 -3.79 15.98 5.01
CA ILE A 146 -2.74 15.83 6.02
C ILE A 146 -1.43 15.59 5.28
N ILE A 147 -0.42 16.44 5.46
CA ILE A 147 0.94 16.20 4.96
C ILE A 147 1.74 15.57 6.10
N PRO A 148 1.99 14.25 6.09
CA PRO A 148 2.71 13.60 7.17
C PRO A 148 4.21 13.89 7.10
N LYS A 149 4.90 13.65 8.22
CA LYS A 149 6.35 13.37 8.20
C LYS A 149 6.59 12.23 7.23
N GLN A 150 7.63 12.32 6.41
CA GLN A 150 7.81 11.36 5.32
C GLN A 150 9.26 11.24 4.89
N GLU A 151 9.62 10.07 4.38
CA GLU A 151 10.88 9.82 3.67
C GLU A 151 10.55 9.61 2.20
N ALA A 152 11.22 10.35 1.31
CA ALA A 152 10.95 10.32 -0.12
C ALA A 152 12.21 10.25 -0.98
N THR A 153 12.03 9.76 -2.20
CA THR A 153 13.01 9.67 -3.29
C THR A 153 12.39 10.25 -4.56
N SER A 154 13.05 10.14 -5.72
CA SER A 154 12.47 10.53 -7.01
C SER A 154 11.40 9.56 -7.55
N SER A 155 11.10 8.47 -6.84
CA SER A 155 10.19 7.39 -7.31
C SER A 155 9.40 6.71 -6.18
N SER A 156 9.44 7.27 -4.97
CA SER A 156 8.67 6.79 -3.82
C SER A 156 8.58 7.84 -2.73
N CYS A 157 7.45 7.85 -2.02
CA CYS A 157 7.23 8.65 -0.81
C CYS A 157 6.53 7.80 0.25
N LEU A 158 7.09 7.79 1.47
CA LEU A 158 6.63 6.95 2.57
C LEU A 158 6.30 7.80 3.80
N ALA A 159 5.03 7.83 4.16
CA ALA A 159 4.55 8.43 5.39
C ALA A 159 5.20 7.77 6.63
N ARG A 160 5.47 8.60 7.63
CA ARG A 160 5.97 8.25 8.96
C ARG A 160 4.99 8.77 10.01
N ASN A 161 5.12 8.27 11.24
CA ASN A 161 4.29 8.67 12.38
C ASN A 161 2.78 8.53 12.12
N GLU A 162 2.35 7.33 11.73
CA GLU A 162 0.93 7.01 11.46
C GLU A 162 0.01 7.35 12.66
N GLU A 163 0.55 7.34 13.88
CA GLU A 163 -0.15 7.76 15.10
C GLU A 163 -0.58 9.24 15.11
N GLU A 164 0.21 10.13 14.50
CA GLU A 164 -0.13 11.57 14.41
C GLU A 164 -1.20 11.80 13.33
N ILE A 165 -1.15 11.04 12.23
CA ILE A 165 -2.17 11.04 11.17
C ILE A 165 -3.51 10.53 11.73
N PHE A 166 -3.48 9.40 12.45
CA PHE A 166 -4.65 8.81 13.09
C PHE A 166 -5.28 9.74 14.13
N ALA A 167 -4.46 10.41 14.94
CA ALA A 167 -4.98 11.34 15.96
C ALA A 167 -5.82 12.48 15.35
N ILE A 168 -5.37 13.08 14.23
CA ILE A 168 -6.14 14.10 13.50
C ILE A 168 -7.42 13.50 12.91
N GLN A 169 -7.34 12.30 12.32
CA GLN A 169 -8.51 11.63 11.74
C GLN A 169 -9.57 11.29 12.80
N ASP A 170 -9.16 10.81 13.98
CA ASP A 170 -10.05 10.50 15.10
C ASP A 170 -10.69 11.78 15.69
N GLU A 171 -9.87 12.79 16.01
CA GLU A 171 -10.34 14.08 16.58
C GLU A 171 -11.37 14.78 15.67
N HIS A 172 -11.17 14.73 14.36
CA HIS A 172 -12.08 15.32 13.37
C HIS A 172 -13.14 14.35 12.84
N SER A 173 -13.19 13.10 13.32
CA SER A 173 -14.12 12.04 12.86
C SER A 173 -14.10 11.80 11.35
N LEU A 174 -12.90 11.73 10.77
CA LEU A 174 -12.63 11.59 9.35
C LEU A 174 -12.30 10.15 8.96
N PHE A 175 -12.85 9.71 7.83
CA PHE A 175 -12.41 8.52 7.12
C PHE A 175 -11.11 8.81 6.35
N SER A 176 -10.20 7.85 6.35
CA SER A 176 -9.02 7.84 5.47
C SER A 176 -9.44 7.41 4.07
N LEU A 177 -9.88 8.35 3.23
CA LEU A 177 -10.42 8.07 1.89
C LEU A 177 -9.32 7.82 0.84
N GLY A 178 -8.06 7.94 1.22
CA GLY A 178 -6.94 7.67 0.32
C GLY A 178 -5.83 8.69 0.48
N TRP A 179 -5.14 8.96 -0.62
CA TRP A 179 -3.88 9.68 -0.60
C TRP A 179 -3.64 10.42 -1.92
N ILE A 180 -2.74 11.39 -1.88
CA ILE A 180 -2.27 12.18 -3.00
C ILE A 180 -0.74 12.18 -3.00
N HIS A 181 -0.11 12.02 -4.16
CA HIS A 181 1.35 12.14 -4.29
C HIS A 181 1.80 12.83 -5.57
N THR A 182 3.06 13.28 -5.60
CA THR A 182 3.70 13.84 -6.81
C THR A 182 4.51 12.79 -7.56
N HIS A 183 4.47 12.88 -8.89
CA HIS A 183 5.44 12.36 -9.85
C HIS A 183 6.19 13.56 -10.43
N PRO A 184 7.32 14.01 -9.84
CA PRO A 184 7.95 15.28 -10.21
C PRO A 184 8.42 15.36 -11.67
N SER A 185 8.85 14.24 -12.24
CA SER A 185 9.41 14.13 -13.59
C SER A 185 8.75 13.05 -14.45
N GLN A 186 8.00 12.13 -13.84
CA GLN A 186 7.35 11.01 -14.48
C GLN A 186 5.99 11.40 -15.07
N THR A 187 5.43 10.53 -15.92
CA THR A 187 4.06 10.67 -16.41
C THR A 187 3.04 10.35 -15.32
N CYS A 188 1.78 10.72 -15.55
CA CYS A 188 0.66 10.40 -14.67
C CYS A 188 0.22 8.94 -14.86
N PHE A 189 0.63 8.05 -13.96
CA PHE A 189 0.22 6.63 -13.91
C PHE A 189 0.35 6.11 -12.47
N MET A 190 -0.17 4.91 -12.18
CA MET A 190 0.09 4.22 -10.91
C MET A 190 1.33 3.33 -11.02
N SER A 191 2.36 3.62 -10.23
CA SER A 191 3.59 2.82 -10.12
C SER A 191 3.33 1.47 -9.41
N SER A 192 4.28 0.53 -9.50
CA SER A 192 4.21 -0.74 -8.76
C SER A 192 4.09 -0.53 -7.24
N ILE A 193 4.78 0.49 -6.69
CA ILE A 193 4.64 0.85 -5.27
C ILE A 193 3.24 1.42 -5.01
N ASP A 194 2.75 2.30 -5.87
CA ASP A 194 1.44 2.95 -5.71
C ASP A 194 0.30 1.93 -5.73
N LEU A 195 0.39 0.89 -6.56
CA LEU A 195 -0.58 -0.21 -6.62
C LEU A 195 -0.61 -0.99 -5.30
N HIS A 196 0.54 -1.29 -4.70
CA HIS A 196 0.65 -1.96 -3.39
C HIS A 196 0.17 -1.06 -2.22
N THR A 197 0.48 0.24 -2.26
CA THR A 197 -0.05 1.23 -1.31
C THR A 197 -1.57 1.33 -1.42
N GLN A 198 -2.09 1.55 -2.63
CA GLN A 198 -3.51 1.69 -2.92
C GLN A 198 -4.31 0.42 -2.58
N PHE A 199 -3.74 -0.77 -2.76
CA PHE A 199 -4.36 -2.02 -2.29
C PHE A 199 -4.67 -1.99 -0.79
N SER A 200 -3.74 -1.48 0.03
CA SER A 200 -3.92 -1.40 1.48
C SER A 200 -5.08 -0.47 1.85
N TYR A 201 -5.18 0.71 1.23
CA TYR A 201 -6.31 1.63 1.40
C TYR A 201 -7.63 1.00 0.93
N GLN A 202 -7.64 0.42 -0.27
CA GLN A 202 -8.87 -0.07 -0.91
C GLN A 202 -9.43 -1.36 -0.30
N VAL A 203 -8.60 -2.12 0.44
CA VAL A 203 -9.05 -3.23 1.29
C VAL A 203 -9.71 -2.74 2.58
N MET A 204 -9.31 -1.58 3.10
CA MET A 204 -9.92 -0.96 4.29
C MET A 204 -11.20 -0.19 3.94
N LEU A 205 -11.23 0.49 2.80
CA LEU A 205 -12.34 1.28 2.32
C LEU A 205 -12.48 1.12 0.78
N PRO A 206 -13.50 0.41 0.26
CA PRO A 206 -13.63 0.13 -1.18
C PRO A 206 -13.70 1.37 -2.09
N GLU A 207 -14.12 2.50 -1.54
CA GLU A 207 -14.18 3.80 -2.19
C GLU A 207 -12.83 4.52 -2.27
N ALA A 208 -11.77 4.02 -1.63
CA ALA A 208 -10.51 4.75 -1.51
C ALA A 208 -9.85 5.06 -2.86
N VAL A 209 -9.17 6.21 -2.96
CA VAL A 209 -8.56 6.73 -4.20
C VAL A 209 -7.10 7.14 -4.01
N ALA A 210 -6.31 7.01 -5.09
CA ALA A 210 -4.98 7.57 -5.21
C ALA A 210 -5.00 8.74 -6.21
N VAL A 211 -4.53 9.92 -5.79
CA VAL A 211 -4.40 11.09 -6.68
C VAL A 211 -2.93 11.27 -7.04
N VAL A 212 -2.60 11.14 -8.33
CA VAL A 212 -1.23 11.32 -8.84
C VAL A 212 -1.14 12.70 -9.47
N MET A 213 -0.22 13.55 -8.98
CA MET A 213 0.09 14.85 -9.55
C MET A 213 1.38 14.77 -10.39
N ALA A 214 1.28 14.94 -11.71
CA ALA A 214 2.39 14.82 -12.65
C ALA A 214 2.62 16.15 -13.40
N PRO A 215 3.22 17.18 -12.75
CA PRO A 215 3.31 18.53 -13.30
C PRO A 215 4.09 18.65 -14.62
N THR A 216 4.94 17.67 -14.95
CA THR A 216 5.73 17.62 -16.19
C THR A 216 5.10 16.78 -17.30
N ASP A 217 3.99 16.07 -17.04
CA ASP A 217 3.32 15.26 -18.05
C ASP A 217 2.60 16.17 -19.08
N PRO A 218 2.97 16.10 -20.38
CA PRO A 218 2.38 16.97 -21.41
C PRO A 218 0.96 16.56 -21.82
N ALA A 219 0.49 15.37 -21.44
CA ALA A 219 -0.82 14.83 -21.77
C ALA A 219 -1.83 14.97 -20.62
N ARG A 220 -1.41 14.72 -19.37
CA ARG A 220 -2.30 14.76 -18.19
C ARG A 220 -1.53 15.13 -16.92
N ASN A 221 -1.77 16.34 -16.41
CA ASN A 221 -1.08 16.88 -15.23
C ASN A 221 -1.52 16.28 -13.88
N TYR A 222 -2.68 15.61 -13.81
CA TYR A 222 -3.08 14.80 -12.66
C TYR A 222 -4.06 13.69 -13.03
N GLY A 223 -4.16 12.66 -12.21
CA GLY A 223 -5.12 11.56 -12.36
C GLY A 223 -5.63 11.07 -11.01
N ILE A 224 -6.83 10.50 -10.99
CA ILE A 224 -7.47 9.97 -9.79
C ILE A 224 -7.82 8.52 -10.05
N PHE A 225 -7.13 7.61 -9.37
CA PHE A 225 -7.12 6.18 -9.69
C PHE A 225 -7.59 5.31 -8.53
N ARG A 226 -8.03 4.12 -8.89
CA ARG A 226 -8.33 3.00 -7.99
C ARG A 226 -7.87 1.70 -8.63
N LEU A 227 -7.59 0.66 -7.84
CA LEU A 227 -7.43 -0.68 -8.38
C LEU A 227 -8.77 -1.17 -8.93
N SER A 228 -8.73 -1.86 -10.07
CA SER A 228 -9.93 -2.53 -10.59
C SER A 228 -10.35 -3.68 -9.66
N ASN A 229 -11.64 -3.93 -9.57
CA ASN A 229 -12.22 -4.87 -8.60
C ASN A 229 -13.22 -5.79 -9.32
N PRO A 230 -13.02 -7.12 -9.33
CA PRO A 230 -12.03 -7.87 -8.55
C PRO A 230 -10.62 -7.95 -9.19
N GLY A 231 -10.47 -7.70 -10.49
CA GLY A 231 -9.26 -7.98 -11.28
C GLY A 231 -7.94 -7.55 -10.62
N GLY A 232 -7.67 -6.25 -10.59
CA GLY A 232 -6.41 -5.71 -10.06
C GLY A 232 -6.23 -5.93 -8.55
N ILE A 233 -7.31 -5.84 -7.78
CA ILE A 233 -7.33 -6.19 -6.36
C ILE A 233 -6.84 -7.63 -6.11
N ASN A 234 -7.19 -8.59 -6.97
CA ASN A 234 -6.71 -9.96 -6.85
C ASN A 234 -5.22 -10.08 -7.24
N VAL A 235 -4.81 -9.44 -8.35
CA VAL A 235 -3.40 -9.46 -8.81
C VAL A 235 -2.44 -8.92 -7.73
N ILE A 236 -2.78 -7.80 -7.08
CA ILE A 236 -1.94 -7.24 -6.02
C ILE A 236 -2.01 -8.08 -4.73
N ARG A 237 -3.17 -8.68 -4.40
CA ARG A 237 -3.29 -9.57 -3.23
C ARG A 237 -2.39 -10.80 -3.31
N GLU A 238 -2.21 -11.35 -4.50
CA GLU A 238 -1.45 -12.58 -4.76
C GLU A 238 0.04 -12.32 -5.05
N CYS A 239 0.48 -11.05 -4.97
CA CYS A 239 1.84 -10.63 -5.29
C CYS A 239 2.77 -10.62 -4.07
N ASP A 240 3.70 -11.57 -4.01
CA ASP A 240 4.74 -11.69 -2.97
C ASP A 240 6.09 -11.02 -3.36
N GLU A 241 6.16 -10.32 -4.49
CA GLU A 241 7.41 -9.72 -4.99
C GLU A 241 7.87 -8.49 -4.17
N ARG A 242 9.17 -8.16 -4.26
CA ARG A 242 9.82 -7.09 -3.48
C ARG A 242 10.64 -6.16 -4.37
N GLY A 243 10.66 -4.88 -4.01
CA GLY A 243 11.24 -3.82 -4.85
C GLY A 243 10.31 -3.46 -6.01
N PHE A 244 10.80 -2.66 -6.97
CA PHE A 244 10.05 -2.35 -8.18
C PHE A 244 9.99 -3.56 -9.12
N HIS A 245 8.78 -3.98 -9.47
CA HIS A 245 8.50 -5.11 -10.36
C HIS A 245 7.24 -4.81 -11.20
N SER A 246 7.03 -5.60 -12.26
CA SER A 246 5.83 -5.48 -13.10
C SER A 246 4.78 -6.51 -12.69
N HIS A 247 3.51 -6.14 -12.78
CA HIS A 247 2.39 -7.04 -12.52
C HIS A 247 1.84 -7.65 -13.81
N GLY A 248 1.31 -8.87 -13.72
CA GLY A 248 0.59 -9.51 -14.83
C GLY A 248 -0.79 -8.90 -15.04
N GLU A 249 -1.37 -9.13 -16.22
CA GLU A 249 -2.74 -8.71 -16.52
C GLU A 249 -3.77 -9.52 -15.71
N PRO A 250 -4.82 -8.87 -15.16
CA PRO A 250 -5.97 -9.55 -14.58
C PRO A 250 -6.58 -10.63 -15.49
N SER A 251 -7.01 -11.74 -14.89
CA SER A 251 -7.55 -12.91 -15.62
C SER A 251 -8.91 -12.67 -16.29
N ASP A 252 -9.59 -11.58 -15.95
CA ASP A 252 -10.81 -11.09 -16.59
C ASP A 252 -10.56 -10.14 -17.77
N GLY A 253 -9.28 -9.79 -18.04
CA GLY A 253 -8.88 -8.85 -19.10
C GLY A 253 -9.14 -7.38 -18.77
N SER A 254 -9.52 -7.06 -17.51
CA SER A 254 -9.58 -5.68 -17.03
C SER A 254 -8.18 -5.07 -16.87
N PRO A 255 -8.02 -3.74 -16.94
CA PRO A 255 -6.76 -3.12 -16.53
C PRO A 255 -6.55 -3.29 -15.01
N ILE A 256 -5.29 -3.32 -14.54
CA ILE A 256 -4.99 -3.51 -13.11
C ILE A 256 -5.44 -2.33 -12.22
N TYR A 257 -5.54 -1.13 -12.80
CA TYR A 257 -6.13 0.05 -12.18
C TYR A 257 -6.94 0.84 -13.21
N GLU A 258 -7.84 1.69 -12.74
CA GLU A 258 -8.76 2.49 -13.56
C GLU A 258 -8.90 3.91 -12.99
N GLU A 259 -9.35 4.86 -13.82
CA GLU A 259 -9.76 6.19 -13.34
C GLU A 259 -11.08 6.12 -12.58
N CYS A 260 -11.19 6.88 -11.48
CA CYS A 260 -12.40 6.91 -10.66
C CYS A 260 -13.52 7.71 -11.33
N SER A 261 -14.56 7.02 -11.81
CA SER A 261 -15.73 7.64 -12.45
C SER A 261 -16.74 8.27 -11.48
N ASN A 262 -16.65 7.96 -10.18
CA ASN A 262 -17.50 8.45 -9.09
C ASN A 262 -16.88 9.60 -8.29
N VAL A 263 -15.93 10.34 -8.88
CA VAL A 263 -15.23 11.47 -8.23
C VAL A 263 -15.60 12.80 -8.89
N TYR A 264 -16.02 13.77 -8.08
CA TYR A 264 -16.50 15.07 -8.51
C TYR A 264 -15.71 16.21 -7.85
N ILE A 265 -15.12 17.07 -8.68
CA ILE A 265 -14.44 18.28 -8.19
C ILE A 265 -15.48 19.33 -7.80
N ASN A 266 -15.47 19.77 -6.53
CA ASN A 266 -16.45 20.68 -5.95
C ASN A 266 -15.79 21.98 -5.46
N PRO A 267 -16.06 23.13 -6.10
CA PRO A 267 -15.46 24.41 -5.72
C PRO A 267 -16.03 24.99 -4.41
N ASN A 268 -17.13 24.44 -3.89
CA ASN A 268 -17.77 24.92 -2.66
C ASN A 268 -17.29 24.18 -1.40
N LEU A 269 -16.50 23.11 -1.54
CA LEU A 269 -15.90 22.44 -0.39
C LEU A 269 -14.70 23.22 0.11
N ARG A 270 -14.70 23.49 1.42
CA ARG A 270 -13.50 23.95 2.13
C ARG A 270 -12.48 22.82 2.19
N LEU A 271 -11.21 23.23 2.21
CA LEU A 271 -10.08 22.36 2.46
C LEU A 271 -9.38 22.87 3.72
N GLU A 272 -9.18 21.98 4.68
CA GLU A 272 -8.35 22.19 5.87
C GLU A 272 -7.05 21.39 5.67
N ILE A 273 -5.92 21.99 6.04
CA ILE A 273 -4.60 21.43 5.79
C ILE A 273 -3.86 21.30 7.11
N PHE A 274 -3.34 20.10 7.38
CA PHE A 274 -2.51 19.79 8.54
C PHE A 274 -1.13 19.37 8.03
N ASP A 275 -0.14 20.25 8.18
CA ASP A 275 1.26 19.97 7.83
C ASP A 275 2.03 19.54 9.08
N LEU A 276 2.52 18.30 9.08
CA LEU A 276 3.20 17.65 10.21
C LEU A 276 4.72 17.54 10.04
N ARG A 277 5.28 18.05 8.93
CA ARG A 277 6.68 17.86 8.54
C ARG A 277 7.71 18.46 9.50
#